data_AF-A0A1J3FIP1-F1
#
_entry.id   AF-A0A1J3FIP1-F1
#
_cell.length_a   1.000
_cell.length_b   1.000
_cell.length_c   1.000
_cell.angle_alpha   90.00
_cell.angle_beta   90.00
_cell.angle_gamma   90.00
#
_symmetry.space_group_name_H-M   'P 1'
#
loop_
_entity.id
_entity.type
_entity.pdbx_description
1 polymer ?
#
loop_
_entity_poly.entity_id
_entity_poly.type
_entity_poly.pdbx_seq_one_letter_code
_entity_poly.pdbx_strand_id
1 'polypeptide(L)'
;SRHPNANDRKNALVDMEKLFKRHPAELKSNRYASIHHLMGRIKDGDKQVRTAFYEVFKNRILKSSIEEDDCKEENRGRIVSVLMPYIFPAMVDTSIDVRLMAFAFFAPCCQVLPAYLFLVC
;
A
#
# COMPACT_ATOMS: atom_id res chain seq x y z
N SER A 1 8.12 -12.30 8.33
CA SER A 1 7.79 -12.80 9.68
C SER A 1 6.80 -11.86 10.35
N ARG A 2 5.96 -12.34 11.28
CA ARG A 2 5.05 -11.49 12.08
C ARG A 2 5.67 -11.33 13.48
N HIS A 3 6.53 -10.33 13.66
CA HIS A 3 7.06 -10.00 14.99
C HIS A 3 5.88 -9.71 15.94
N PRO A 4 5.84 -10.30 17.15
CA PRO A 4 4.66 -10.20 18.02
C PRO A 4 4.42 -8.78 18.52
N ASN A 5 5.50 -8.02 18.74
CA ASN A 5 5.44 -6.66 19.24
C ASN A 5 4.96 -5.67 18.17
N ALA A 6 3.83 -5.01 18.42
CA ALA A 6 3.26 -4.02 17.51
C ALA A 6 4.12 -2.77 17.31
N ASN A 7 4.81 -2.31 18.37
CA ASN A 7 5.69 -1.16 18.29
C ASN A 7 6.89 -1.44 17.37
N ASP A 8 7.46 -2.64 17.44
CA ASP A 8 8.57 -3.03 16.55
C ASP A 8 8.11 -3.14 15.09
N ARG A 9 6.90 -3.68 14.85
CA ARG A 9 6.29 -3.68 13.51
C ARG A 9 6.10 -2.26 12.97
N LYS A 10 5.59 -1.34 13.80
CA LYS A 10 5.41 0.06 13.45
C LYS A 10 6.75 0.75 13.15
N ASN A 11 7.75 0.56 14.00
CA ASN A 11 9.07 1.16 13.83
C ASN A 11 9.76 0.64 12.56
N ALA A 12 9.61 -0.65 12.25
CA ALA A 12 10.10 -1.20 10.99
C ALA A 12 9.47 -0.50 9.76
N LEU A 13 8.16 -0.20 9.80
CA LEU A 13 7.49 0.54 8.72
C LEU A 13 8.02 1.97 8.60
N VAL A 14 8.22 2.65 9.73
CA VAL A 14 8.80 4.01 9.76
C VAL A 14 10.22 4.02 9.20
N ASP A 15 11.03 3.02 9.53
CA ASP A 15 12.40 2.92 9.05
C ASP A 15 12.46 2.55 7.56
N MET A 16 11.54 1.73 7.07
CA MET A 16 11.36 1.51 5.62
C MET A 16 10.97 2.79 4.90
N GLU A 17 10.09 3.62 5.48
CA GLU A 17 9.72 4.90 4.88
C GLU A 17 10.92 5.83 4.73
N LYS A 18 11.79 5.88 5.75
CA LYS A 18 13.05 6.63 5.73
C LYS A 18 14.01 6.05 4.69
N LEU A 19 14.11 4.73 4.59
CA LEU A 19 14.94 4.05 3.59
C LEU A 19 14.52 4.45 2.17
N PHE A 20 13.23 4.29 1.83
CA PHE A 20 12.72 4.65 0.50
C PHE A 20 12.82 6.13 0.21
N LYS A 21 12.76 7.00 1.23
CA LYS A 21 13.00 8.43 1.07
C LYS A 21 14.46 8.74 0.71
N ARG A 22 15.42 8.02 1.30
CA ARG A 22 16.86 8.21 1.05
C ARG A 22 17.32 7.52 -0.23
N HIS A 23 16.72 6.40 -0.58
CA HIS A 23 17.11 5.54 -1.70
C HIS A 23 15.89 5.21 -2.60
N PRO A 24 15.32 6.19 -3.32
CA PRO A 24 14.12 5.99 -4.12
C PRO A 24 14.30 4.93 -5.24
N ALA A 25 15.52 4.76 -5.74
CA ALA A 25 15.85 3.75 -6.74
C ALA A 25 15.65 2.30 -6.22
N GLU A 26 15.85 2.05 -4.91
CA GLU A 26 15.61 0.72 -4.32
C GLU A 26 14.12 0.37 -4.31
N LEU A 27 13.26 1.34 -4.01
CA LEU A 27 11.82 1.14 -4.08
C LEU A 27 11.38 0.83 -5.51
N LYS A 28 11.98 1.48 -6.51
CA LYS A 28 11.69 1.25 -7.92
C LYS A 28 12.06 -0.17 -8.35
N SER A 29 13.26 -0.63 -8.02
CA SER A 29 13.74 -1.97 -8.40
C SER A 29 12.99 -3.09 -7.67
N ASN A 30 12.56 -2.86 -6.43
CA ASN A 30 11.93 -3.88 -5.58
C ASN A 30 10.44 -3.62 -5.30
N ARG A 31 9.76 -2.83 -6.16
CA ARG A 31 8.40 -2.33 -5.90
C ARG A 31 7.39 -3.45 -5.62
N TYR A 32 7.33 -4.44 -6.50
CA TYR A 32 6.36 -5.52 -6.40
C TYR A 32 6.60 -6.44 -5.20
N ALA A 33 7.86 -6.76 -4.89
CA ALA A 33 8.16 -7.56 -3.71
C ALA A 33 7.84 -6.78 -2.42
N SER A 34 8.13 -5.48 -2.40
CA SER A 34 7.78 -4.60 -1.28
C SER A 34 6.26 -4.57 -1.07
N ILE A 35 5.47 -4.42 -2.13
CA ILE A 35 4.01 -4.53 -2.06
C ILE A 35 3.59 -5.89 -1.51
N HIS A 36 4.07 -6.98 -2.09
CA HIS A 36 3.70 -8.33 -1.66
C HIS A 36 3.98 -8.57 -0.17
N HIS A 37 5.10 -8.09 0.35
CA HIS A 37 5.47 -8.27 1.76
C HIS A 37 4.75 -7.30 2.71
N LEU A 38 4.46 -6.07 2.27
CA LEU A 38 3.90 -5.04 3.13
C LEU A 38 2.37 -5.04 3.14
N MET A 39 1.71 -5.41 2.04
CA MET A 39 0.25 -5.32 1.94
C MET A 39 -0.51 -6.20 2.93
N GLY A 40 0.13 -7.25 3.46
CA GLY A 40 -0.42 -8.01 4.60
C GLY A 40 -0.66 -7.16 5.86
N ARG A 41 -0.08 -5.95 5.95
CA ARG A 41 -0.27 -5.02 7.08
C ARG A 41 -1.58 -4.24 7.03
N ILE A 42 -2.33 -4.26 5.93
CA ILE A 42 -3.71 -3.71 5.90
C ILE A 42 -4.57 -4.40 6.97
N LYS A 43 -4.33 -5.70 7.18
CA LYS A 43 -5.05 -6.53 8.14
C LYS A 43 -4.29 -6.71 9.47
N ASP A 44 -3.29 -5.87 9.77
CA ASP A 44 -2.58 -5.98 11.04
C ASP A 44 -3.55 -5.79 12.20
N GLY A 45 -3.42 -6.56 13.29
CA GLY A 45 -4.32 -6.47 14.44
C GLY A 45 -4.21 -5.13 15.16
N ASP A 46 -3.06 -4.47 15.08
CA ASP A 46 -2.81 -3.20 15.74
C ASP A 46 -3.12 -2.00 14.82
N LYS A 47 -3.93 -1.07 15.32
CA LYS A 47 -4.33 0.15 14.58
C LYS A 47 -3.15 1.03 14.22
N GLN A 48 -2.19 1.23 15.12
CA GLN A 48 -1.02 2.08 14.86
C GLN A 48 -0.14 1.49 13.76
N VAL A 49 -0.04 0.17 13.68
CA VAL A 49 0.67 -0.51 12.58
C VAL A 49 -0.05 -0.29 11.25
N ARG A 50 -1.40 -0.44 11.22
CA ARG A 50 -2.20 -0.15 10.01
C ARG A 50 -2.04 1.31 9.57
N THR A 51 -2.09 2.26 10.51
CA THR A 51 -1.91 3.70 10.23
C THR A 51 -0.51 4.01 9.73
N ALA A 52 0.54 3.48 10.37
CA ALA A 52 1.91 3.67 9.89
C ALA A 52 2.08 3.09 8.47
N PHE A 53 1.50 1.92 8.20
CA PHE A 53 1.56 1.34 6.87
C PHE A 53 0.83 2.19 5.83
N TYR A 54 -0.30 2.79 6.19
CA TYR A 54 -1.04 3.69 5.30
C TYR A 54 -0.20 4.88 4.85
N GLU A 55 0.60 5.47 5.75
CA GLU A 55 1.52 6.56 5.40
C GLU A 55 2.60 6.09 4.42
N VAL A 56 3.23 4.93 4.66
CA VAL A 56 4.22 4.35 3.72
C VAL A 56 3.58 4.09 2.35
N PHE A 57 2.39 3.51 2.35
CA PHE A 57 1.64 3.21 1.14
C PHE A 57 1.38 4.48 0.32
N LYS A 58 0.79 5.50 0.94
CA LYS A 58 0.43 6.74 0.25
C LYS A 58 1.68 7.49 -0.22
N ASN A 59 2.66 7.67 0.66
CA ASN A 59 3.81 8.57 0.42
C ASN A 59 4.93 7.93 -0.40
N ARG A 60 5.04 6.59 -0.39
CA ARG A 60 6.11 5.87 -1.09
C ARG A 60 5.56 4.98 -2.19
N ILE A 61 4.65 4.06 -1.90
CA ILE A 61 4.22 3.06 -2.89
C ILE A 61 3.39 3.72 -4.00
N LEU A 62 2.31 4.40 -3.63
CA LEU A 62 1.38 4.98 -4.58
C LEU A 62 1.95 6.24 -5.24
N LYS A 63 2.45 7.19 -4.42
CA LYS A 63 3.04 8.44 -4.93
C LYS A 63 4.21 8.20 -5.88
N SER A 64 5.16 7.32 -5.56
CA SER A 64 6.28 7.03 -6.49
C SER A 64 5.82 6.41 -7.81
N SER A 65 4.68 5.71 -7.81
CA SER A 65 4.12 5.13 -9.02
C SER A 65 3.40 6.16 -9.89
N ILE A 66 3.03 7.32 -9.34
CA ILE A 66 2.37 8.41 -10.08
C ILE A 66 3.42 9.41 -10.62
N GLU A 67 4.42 9.75 -9.80
CA GLU A 67 5.42 10.81 -10.07
C GLU A 67 6.60 10.38 -10.93
N GLU A 68 6.74 9.09 -11.27
CA GLU A 68 7.73 8.68 -12.26
C GLU A 68 7.38 9.25 -13.64
N ASP A 69 8.26 10.12 -14.16
CA ASP A 69 8.14 10.90 -15.41
C ASP A 69 7.80 10.05 -16.66
N ASP A 70 8.11 8.75 -16.61
CA ASP A 70 7.85 7.77 -17.69
C ASP A 70 6.61 6.88 -17.45
N CYS A 71 5.85 7.12 -16.38
CA CYS A 71 4.74 6.24 -16.00
C CYS A 71 3.51 6.51 -16.87
N LYS A 72 3.49 5.88 -18.05
CA LYS A 72 2.30 5.76 -18.90
C LYS A 72 1.11 5.29 -18.06
N GLU A 73 -0.09 5.77 -18.38
CA GLU A 73 -1.36 5.43 -17.71
C GLU A 73 -1.52 3.91 -17.47
N GLU A 74 -1.01 3.09 -18.39
CA GLU A 74 -0.96 1.63 -18.27
C GLU A 74 -0.17 1.12 -17.04
N ASN A 75 0.97 1.74 -16.72
CA ASN A 75 1.78 1.36 -15.55
C ASN A 75 1.10 1.76 -14.23
N ARG A 76 0.35 2.87 -14.24
CA ARG A 76 -0.50 3.30 -13.12
C ARG A 76 -1.67 2.33 -12.90
N GLY A 77 -2.28 1.85 -13.99
CA GLY A 77 -3.29 0.79 -13.94
C GLY A 77 -2.73 -0.50 -13.33
N ARG A 78 -1.56 -0.95 -13.81
CA ARG A 78 -0.89 -2.17 -13.34
C ARG A 78 -0.58 -2.15 -11.85
N ILE A 79 -0.05 -1.04 -11.31
CA ILE A 79 0.25 -0.98 -9.87
C ILE A 79 -1.02 -1.10 -9.03
N VAL A 80 -2.10 -0.45 -9.45
CA VAL A 80 -3.39 -0.52 -8.76
C VAL A 80 -3.96 -1.94 -8.81
N SER A 81 -3.90 -2.61 -9.97
CA SER A 81 -4.33 -4.01 -10.10
C SER A 81 -3.58 -4.94 -9.15
N VAL A 82 -2.28 -4.73 -8.91
CA VAL A 82 -1.51 -5.54 -7.96
C VAL A 82 -1.92 -5.29 -6.50
N LEU A 83 -2.45 -4.12 -6.17
CA LEU A 83 -2.91 -3.78 -4.82
C LEU A 83 -4.27 -4.37 -4.49
N MET A 84 -5.17 -4.51 -5.48
CA MET A 84 -6.56 -4.94 -5.27
C MET A 84 -6.73 -6.31 -4.59
N PRO A 85 -5.93 -7.35 -4.91
CA PRO A 85 -5.98 -8.64 -4.21
C PRO A 85 -5.74 -8.58 -2.71
N TYR A 86 -5.18 -7.50 -2.19
CA TYR A 86 -4.99 -7.29 -0.75
C TYR A 86 -6.05 -6.39 -0.13
N ILE A 87 -6.53 -5.39 -0.90
CA ILE A 87 -7.50 -4.40 -0.43
C ILE A 87 -8.90 -5.01 -0.35
N PHE A 88 -9.38 -5.67 -1.41
CA PHE A 88 -10.75 -6.21 -1.44
C PHE A 88 -11.02 -7.26 -0.36
N PRO A 89 -10.13 -8.25 -0.11
CA PRO A 89 -10.35 -9.18 1.00
C PRO A 89 -10.32 -8.51 2.38
N ALA A 90 -9.67 -7.35 2.52
CA ALA A 90 -9.66 -6.59 3.77
C ALA A 90 -10.93 -5.75 3.96
N MET A 91 -11.57 -5.30 2.87
CA MET A 91 -12.84 -4.57 2.93
C MET A 91 -14.02 -5.43 3.42
N VAL A 92 -13.94 -6.74 3.27
CA VAL A 92 -14.93 -7.72 3.79
C VAL A 92 -14.46 -8.43 5.06
N ASP A 93 -13.43 -7.90 5.74
CA ASP A 93 -12.93 -8.50 6.98
C ASP A 93 -13.98 -8.47 8.10
N THR A 94 -13.91 -9.44 9.02
CA THR A 94 -14.76 -9.50 10.21
C THR A 94 -14.57 -8.30 11.14
N SER A 95 -13.37 -7.72 11.19
CA SER A 95 -13.04 -6.54 11.99
C SER A 95 -13.45 -5.24 11.29
N ILE A 96 -14.34 -4.47 11.92
CA ILE A 96 -14.76 -3.14 11.43
C ILE A 96 -13.56 -2.23 11.19
N ASP A 97 -12.58 -2.22 12.10
CA ASP A 97 -11.42 -1.34 11.98
C ASP A 97 -10.52 -1.72 10.79
N VAL A 98 -10.44 -3.00 10.45
CA VAL A 98 -9.72 -3.46 9.26
C VAL A 98 -10.48 -3.03 8.01
N ARG A 99 -11.82 -3.18 7.98
CA ARG A 99 -12.65 -2.72 6.86
C ARG A 99 -12.49 -1.23 6.61
N LEU A 100 -12.63 -0.40 7.66
CA LEU A 100 -12.48 1.06 7.56
C LEU A 100 -11.09 1.46 7.06
N MET A 101 -10.04 0.80 7.54
CA MET A 101 -8.70 1.03 7.01
C MET A 101 -8.60 0.62 5.54
N ALA A 102 -9.13 -0.54 5.14
CA ALA A 102 -9.09 -0.99 3.76
C ALA A 102 -9.77 -0.01 2.79
N PHE A 103 -10.90 0.60 3.17
CA PHE A 103 -11.51 1.69 2.42
C PHE A 103 -10.57 2.91 2.28
N ALA A 104 -9.81 3.25 3.32
CA ALA A 104 -8.82 4.31 3.26
C ALA A 104 -7.67 4.00 2.28
N PHE A 105 -7.23 2.73 2.17
CA PHE A 105 -6.27 2.29 1.15
C PHE A 105 -6.86 2.29 -0.26
N PHE A 106 -8.14 1.95 -0.40
CA PHE A 106 -8.84 1.92 -1.69
C PHE A 106 -9.01 3.32 -2.30
N ALA A 107 -9.41 4.31 -1.50
CA ALA A 107 -9.77 5.63 -2.00
C ALA A 107 -8.67 6.33 -2.84
N PRO A 108 -7.38 6.33 -2.44
CA PRO A 108 -6.30 6.85 -3.27
C PRO A 108 -6.10 6.09 -4.58
N CYS A 109 -6.34 4.77 -4.62
CA CYS A 109 -6.24 3.97 -5.85
C CYS A 109 -7.28 4.41 -6.89
N CYS A 110 -8.48 4.76 -6.45
CA CYS A 110 -9.56 5.27 -7.31
C CYS A 110 -9.21 6.59 -7.99
N GLN A 111 -8.35 7.41 -7.38
CA GLN A 111 -7.90 8.68 -7.95
C GLN A 111 -6.82 8.48 -9.03
N VAL A 112 -6.17 7.31 -9.03
CA VAL A 112 -5.08 6.97 -9.97
C VAL A 112 -5.61 6.24 -11.21
N LEU A 113 -6.71 5.51 -11.07
CA LEU A 113 -7.33 4.80 -12.19
C LEU A 113 -8.17 5.74 -13.07
N PRO A 114 -8.09 5.60 -14.40
CA PRO A 114 -9.09 6.20 -15.28
C PRO A 114 -10.45 5.53 -15.06
N ALA A 115 -11.53 6.30 -15.24
CA ALA A 115 -12.90 5.92 -14.86
C ALA A 115 -13.40 4.58 -15.46
N TYR A 116 -12.83 4.12 -16.59
CA TYR A 116 -13.22 2.87 -17.24
C TYR A 116 -12.63 1.60 -16.59
N LEU A 117 -11.57 1.71 -15.78
CA LEU A 117 -10.96 0.54 -15.12
C LEU A 117 -11.74 0.06 -13.88
N PHE A 118 -12.71 0.85 -13.41
CA PHE A 118 -13.57 0.48 -12.28
C PHE A 118 -14.50 -0.71 -12.59
N LEU A 119 -14.73 -1.02 -13.87
CA LEU A 119 -15.64 -2.08 -14.31
C LEU A 119 -15.02 -3.50 -14.28
N VAL A 120 -13.72 -3.60 -14.01
CA VAL A 120 -12.97 -4.88 -14.06
C VAL A 120 -12.39 -5.26 -12.69
N CYS A 121 -12.70 -4.48 -11.65
CA CYS A 121 -12.25 -4.72 -10.28
C CYS A 121 -13.35 -5.40 -9.46
#